data_AF-A0A2G9N0X5-F1
#
_entry.id   AF-A0A2G9N0X5-F1
#
_cell.length_a   1.000
_cell.length_b   1.000
_cell.length_c   1.000
_cell.angle_alpha   90.00
_cell.angle_beta   90.00
_cell.angle_gamma   90.00
#
_symmetry.space_group_name_H-M   'P 1'
#
loop_
_entity.id
_entity.type
_entity.pdbx_description
1 polymer ?
#
loop_
_entity_poly.entity_id
_entity_poly.type
_entity_poly.pdbx_seq_one_letter_code
_entity_poly.pdbx_strand_id
1 'polypeptide(L)'
;DDLGIASVEAINTTELYYFETSLVEEKIREITEKVFIDPLIQKYSLDKDIYTDYNYCIEVKFNADVTDNVGMVAEEAIKDFTGKKEGNIRTAKRFYLHGALTKEETERIASELLANDVIEKYSIKEGKK
;
A
#
# COMPACT_ATOMS: atom_id res chain seq x y z
N ASP A 1 9.97 20.88 4.97
CA ASP A 1 10.87 21.65 4.10
C ASP A 1 11.07 21.02 2.71
N ASP A 2 10.08 20.30 2.16
CA ASP A 2 10.01 20.09 0.69
C ASP A 2 8.73 20.66 0.06
N LEU A 3 7.64 20.88 0.83
CA LEU A 3 6.46 21.64 0.39
C LEU A 3 5.99 22.74 1.38
N GLY A 4 6.68 22.92 2.50
CA GLY A 4 6.27 23.87 3.55
C GLY A 4 4.92 23.54 4.23
N ILE A 5 4.40 22.32 4.08
CA ILE A 5 3.10 21.92 4.63
C ILE A 5 3.26 21.58 6.11
N ALA A 6 3.05 22.59 6.96
CA ALA A 6 3.11 22.47 8.41
C ALA A 6 1.83 21.84 9.02
N SER A 7 0.79 21.60 8.21
CA SER A 7 -0.48 21.02 8.67
C SER A 7 -0.44 19.50 8.87
N VAL A 8 0.63 18.81 8.41
CA VAL A 8 0.87 17.39 8.71
C VAL A 8 1.54 17.26 10.08
N GLU A 9 0.86 16.61 11.02
CA GLU A 9 1.35 16.34 12.37
C GLU A 9 2.02 14.96 12.47
N ALA A 10 1.48 13.96 11.77
CA ALA A 10 2.02 12.61 11.73
C ALA A 10 1.66 11.89 10.42
N ILE A 11 2.48 10.89 10.07
CA ILE A 11 2.25 10.00 8.93
C ILE A 11 2.46 8.56 9.38
N ASN A 12 1.50 7.70 9.06
CA ASN A 12 1.72 6.26 9.04
C ASN A 12 1.76 5.76 7.59
N THR A 13 2.51 4.68 7.35
CA THR A 13 2.65 4.09 6.02
C THR A 13 2.40 2.59 6.09
N THR A 14 1.78 2.04 5.05
CA THR A 14 1.65 0.59 4.85
C THR A 14 1.97 0.21 3.41
N GLU A 15 2.62 -0.92 3.23
CA GLU A 15 2.74 -1.59 1.93
C GLU A 15 1.52 -2.48 1.71
N LEU A 16 1.04 -2.52 0.48
CA LEU A 16 -0.11 -3.31 0.07
C LEU A 16 0.32 -4.30 -1.00
N TYR A 17 -0.26 -5.49 -0.91
CA TYR A 17 -0.10 -6.57 -1.88
C TYR A 17 -1.50 -7.03 -2.27
N TYR A 18 -1.89 -6.77 -3.52
CA TYR A 18 -3.12 -7.26 -4.11
C TYR A 18 -2.86 -8.63 -4.72
N PHE A 19 -3.57 -9.63 -4.22
CA PHE A 19 -3.50 -11.02 -4.68
C PHE A 19 -4.52 -11.22 -5.80
N GLU A 20 -4.08 -11.09 -7.05
CA GLU A 20 -4.89 -11.42 -8.23
C GLU A 20 -4.79 -12.93 -8.49
N THR A 21 -5.41 -13.71 -7.60
CA THR A 21 -5.29 -15.18 -7.54
C THR A 21 -6.66 -15.84 -7.33
N SER A 22 -6.72 -17.16 -7.50
CA SER A 22 -7.89 -17.97 -7.10
C SER A 22 -7.73 -18.62 -5.72
N LEU A 23 -6.73 -18.21 -4.94
CA LEU A 23 -6.50 -18.72 -3.59
C LEU A 23 -7.62 -18.28 -2.66
N VAL A 24 -7.98 -19.17 -1.74
CA VAL A 24 -8.91 -18.85 -0.65
C VAL A 24 -8.18 -18.10 0.46
N GLU A 25 -8.93 -17.32 1.25
CA GLU A 25 -8.40 -16.46 2.32
C GLU A 25 -7.47 -17.21 3.30
N GLU A 26 -7.81 -18.46 3.67
CA GLU A 26 -6.98 -19.28 4.55
C GLU A 26 -5.57 -19.49 3.99
N LYS A 27 -5.45 -19.75 2.69
CA LYS A 27 -4.16 -19.95 2.05
C LYS A 27 -3.40 -18.65 1.89
N ILE A 28 -4.11 -17.54 1.62
CA ILE A 28 -3.51 -16.20 1.57
C ILE A 28 -2.91 -15.87 2.93
N ARG A 29 -3.63 -16.10 4.04
CA ARG A 29 -3.13 -15.90 5.40
C ARG A 29 -1.87 -16.69 5.68
N GLU A 30 -1.87 -17.99 5.35
CA GLU A 30 -0.69 -18.85 5.51
C GLU A 30 0.51 -18.30 4.76
N ILE A 31 0.32 -17.92 3.48
CA ILE A 31 1.36 -17.32 2.65
C ILE A 31 1.86 -16.01 3.26
N THR A 32 0.97 -15.11 3.68
CA THR A 32 1.34 -13.83 4.28
C THR A 32 2.22 -14.03 5.53
N GLU A 33 1.83 -14.92 6.43
CA GLU A 33 2.55 -15.19 7.68
C GLU A 33 3.89 -15.91 7.48
N LYS A 34 4.05 -16.65 6.37
CA LYS A 34 5.28 -17.42 6.08
C LYS A 34 6.25 -16.73 5.13
N VAL A 35 5.75 -15.89 4.24
CA VAL A 35 6.52 -15.32 3.13
C VAL A 35 6.72 -13.80 3.29
N PHE A 36 5.69 -13.06 3.72
CA PHE A 36 5.69 -11.60 3.65
C PHE A 36 6.04 -10.91 4.96
N ILE A 37 5.79 -11.57 6.09
CA ILE A 37 5.80 -10.94 7.40
C ILE A 37 6.86 -11.57 8.29
N ASP A 38 7.68 -10.73 8.91
CA ASP A 38 8.40 -11.11 10.13
C ASP A 38 7.42 -11.04 11.32
N PRO A 39 7.07 -12.18 11.95
CA PRO A 39 6.05 -12.23 13.00
C PRO A 39 6.44 -11.49 14.29
N LEU A 40 7.71 -11.12 14.47
CA LEU A 40 8.17 -10.45 15.68
C LEU A 40 8.01 -8.94 15.62
N ILE A 41 8.18 -8.35 14.43
CA ILE A 41 8.30 -6.89 14.28
C ILE A 41 7.30 -6.28 13.30
N GLN A 42 6.63 -7.08 12.48
CA GLN A 42 5.66 -6.60 11.50
C GLN A 42 4.24 -7.04 11.85
N LYS A 43 3.28 -6.15 11.54
CA LYS A 43 1.85 -6.41 11.66
C LYS A 43 1.22 -6.34 10.29
N TYR A 44 0.16 -7.12 10.09
CA TYR A 44 -0.58 -7.13 8.84
C TYR A 44 -2.09 -7.22 9.09
N SER A 45 -2.85 -6.87 8.06
CA SER A 45 -4.29 -7.10 7.96
C SER A 45 -4.60 -7.65 6.56
N LEU A 46 -5.72 -8.36 6.45
CA LEU A 46 -6.28 -8.77 5.16
C LEU A 46 -7.58 -8.01 4.94
N ASP A 47 -7.72 -7.39 3.76
CA ASP A 47 -8.90 -6.64 3.30
C ASP A 47 -9.46 -5.61 4.29
N LYS A 48 -8.61 -5.11 5.20
CA LYS A 48 -8.95 -4.13 6.24
C LYS A 48 -7.81 -3.14 6.39
N ASP A 49 -8.13 -1.89 6.69
CA ASP A 49 -7.12 -0.88 6.98
C ASP A 49 -6.44 -1.19 8.33
N ILE A 50 -5.10 -1.12 8.38
CA ILE A 50 -4.32 -1.29 9.62
C ILE A 50 -4.55 -0.08 10.55
N TYR A 51 -4.56 1.12 9.96
CA TYR A 51 -4.84 2.37 10.64
C TYR A 51 -6.24 2.84 10.26
N THR A 52 -7.05 3.17 11.25
CA THR A 52 -8.44 3.63 11.06
C THR A 52 -8.66 5.07 11.49
N ASP A 53 -7.77 5.59 12.34
CA ASP A 53 -7.69 7.00 12.70
C ASP A 53 -6.73 7.69 11.72
N TYR A 54 -7.25 8.60 10.91
CA TYR A 54 -6.49 9.47 10.00
C TYR A 54 -7.42 10.57 9.45
N ASN A 55 -6.82 11.66 8.97
CA ASN A 55 -7.56 12.72 8.28
C ASN A 55 -7.71 12.42 6.78
N TYR A 56 -6.62 12.02 6.14
CA TYR A 56 -6.62 11.58 4.75
C TYR A 56 -5.75 10.35 4.56
N CYS A 57 -6.14 9.48 3.62
CA CYS A 57 -5.35 8.35 3.17
C CYS A 57 -5.06 8.50 1.68
N ILE A 58 -3.78 8.45 1.31
CA ILE A 58 -3.30 8.48 -0.07
C ILE A 58 -2.79 7.08 -0.40
N GLU A 59 -3.38 6.44 -1.42
CA GLU A 59 -2.88 5.18 -1.98
C GLU A 59 -2.19 5.47 -3.30
N VAL A 60 -0.91 5.09 -3.42
CA VAL A 60 -0.09 5.22 -4.63
C VAL A 60 0.19 3.83 -5.20
N LYS A 61 -0.03 3.66 -6.50
CA LYS A 61 0.17 2.38 -7.21
C LYS A 61 0.72 2.62 -8.60
N PHE A 62 1.46 1.65 -9.13
CA PHE A 62 1.90 1.68 -10.53
C PHE A 62 0.72 1.75 -11.50
N ASN A 63 0.95 2.39 -12.64
CA ASN A 63 0.04 2.31 -13.78
C ASN A 63 -0.04 0.85 -14.28
N ALA A 64 -1.17 0.48 -14.87
CA ALA A 64 -1.46 -0.94 -15.18
C ALA A 64 -0.47 -1.53 -16.22
N ASP A 65 0.01 -0.67 -17.10
CA ASP A 65 1.02 -0.90 -18.14
C ASP A 65 2.46 -0.82 -17.64
N VAL A 66 2.67 -0.41 -16.39
CA VAL A 66 4.00 -0.35 -15.77
C VAL A 66 4.29 -1.66 -15.02
N THR A 67 5.52 -2.14 -15.20
CA THR A 67 6.03 -3.32 -14.52
C THR A 67 6.22 -3.06 -13.03
N ASP A 68 5.61 -3.91 -12.22
CA ASP A 68 5.77 -3.90 -10.77
C ASP A 68 6.80 -4.97 -10.35
N ASN A 69 8.05 -4.54 -10.19
CA ASN A 69 9.15 -5.45 -9.83
C ASN A 69 8.96 -6.05 -8.42
N VAL A 70 8.35 -5.32 -7.48
CA VAL A 70 8.10 -5.83 -6.12
C VAL A 70 7.03 -6.92 -6.18
N GLY A 71 5.97 -6.69 -6.97
CA GLY A 71 4.96 -7.69 -7.27
C GLY A 71 5.54 -8.96 -7.88
N MET A 72 6.44 -8.83 -8.86
CA MET A 72 7.10 -9.98 -9.47
C MET A 72 7.98 -10.78 -8.49
N VAL A 73 8.72 -10.10 -7.61
CA VAL A 73 9.51 -10.77 -6.56
C VAL A 73 8.60 -11.50 -5.57
N ALA A 74 7.48 -10.88 -5.20
CA ALA A 74 6.47 -11.49 -4.36
C ALA A 74 5.86 -12.75 -5.02
N GLU A 75 5.58 -12.72 -6.32
CA GLU A 75 5.09 -13.90 -7.06
C GLU A 75 6.08 -15.08 -7.03
N GLU A 76 7.37 -14.83 -7.22
CA GLU A 76 8.39 -15.89 -7.14
C GLU A 76 8.51 -16.44 -5.73
N ALA A 77 8.47 -15.59 -4.69
CA ALA A 77 8.52 -16.04 -3.30
C ALA A 77 7.30 -16.91 -2.92
N ILE A 78 6.11 -16.56 -3.42
CA ILE A 78 4.91 -17.37 -3.25
C ILE A 78 5.08 -18.72 -3.94
N LYS A 79 5.56 -18.71 -5.19
CA LYS A 79 5.78 -19.93 -5.98
C LYS A 79 6.80 -20.86 -5.34
N ASP A 80 7.86 -20.34 -4.74
CA ASP A 80 8.84 -21.13 -3.99
C ASP A 80 8.20 -21.82 -2.77
N PHE A 81 7.25 -21.14 -2.11
CA PHE A 81 6.52 -21.69 -0.98
C PHE A 81 5.43 -22.70 -1.37
N THR A 82 4.65 -22.43 -2.42
CA THR A 82 3.52 -23.29 -2.84
C THR A 82 3.92 -24.37 -3.84
N GLY A 83 5.10 -24.26 -4.45
CA GLY A 83 5.60 -25.14 -5.50
C GLY A 83 5.06 -24.85 -6.90
N LYS A 84 4.22 -23.81 -7.08
CA LYS A 84 3.66 -23.42 -8.39
C LYS A 84 3.24 -21.95 -8.42
N LYS A 85 3.07 -21.38 -9.60
CA LYS A 85 2.54 -20.01 -9.74
C LYS A 85 1.05 -19.99 -9.35
N GLU A 86 0.68 -19.10 -8.42
CA GLU A 86 -0.70 -18.98 -7.89
C GLU A 86 -1.48 -17.78 -8.46
N GLY A 87 -0.87 -16.96 -9.32
CA GLY A 87 -1.50 -15.80 -9.95
C GLY A 87 -0.51 -14.64 -10.03
N ASN A 88 -1.03 -13.41 -10.09
CA ASN A 88 -0.19 -12.21 -10.11
C ASN A 88 -0.31 -11.43 -8.80
N ILE A 89 0.75 -10.73 -8.43
CA ILE A 89 0.77 -9.83 -7.28
C ILE A 89 1.04 -8.42 -7.76
N ARG A 90 0.17 -7.48 -7.37
CA ARG A 90 0.37 -6.04 -7.58
C ARG A 90 0.61 -5.37 -6.24
N THR A 91 1.42 -4.34 -6.22
CA THR A 91 1.79 -3.61 -5.02
C THR A 91 1.33 -2.16 -5.06
N ALA A 92 1.13 -1.61 -3.87
CA ALA A 92 0.85 -0.21 -3.66
C ALA A 92 1.40 0.24 -2.31
N LYS A 93 1.46 1.55 -2.09
CA LYS A 93 1.77 2.16 -0.81
C LYS A 93 0.60 2.99 -0.35
N ARG A 94 0.28 2.93 0.93
CA ARG A 94 -0.69 3.83 1.58
C ARG A 94 0.00 4.71 2.59
N PHE A 95 -0.37 5.97 2.57
CA PHE A 95 0.06 7.01 3.51
C PHE A 95 -1.17 7.53 4.23
N TYR A 96 -1.18 7.39 5.55
CA TYR A 96 -2.24 7.88 6.43
C TYR A 96 -1.74 9.17 7.06
N LEU A 97 -2.34 10.29 6.67
CA LEU A 97 -1.95 11.62 7.10
C LEU A 97 -2.83 12.09 8.26
N HIS A 98 -2.19 12.65 9.29
CA HIS A 98 -2.84 13.23 10.45
C HIS A 98 -2.53 14.72 10.54
N GLY A 99 -3.54 15.50 10.93
CA GLY A 99 -3.43 16.94 11.15
C GLY A 99 -4.57 17.72 10.49
N ALA A 100 -4.49 19.05 10.57
CA ALA A 100 -5.51 19.96 10.03
C ALA A 100 -5.32 20.21 8.52
N LEU A 101 -5.21 19.13 7.75
CA LEU A 101 -4.98 19.14 6.31
C LEU A 101 -6.25 19.55 5.55
N THR A 102 -6.08 20.33 4.49
CA THR A 102 -7.15 20.50 3.49
C THR A 102 -7.06 19.44 2.40
N LYS A 103 -8.14 19.28 1.64
CA LYS A 103 -8.14 18.43 0.46
C LYS A 103 -7.10 18.90 -0.57
N GLU A 104 -6.97 20.21 -0.77
CA GLU A 104 -6.02 20.80 -1.71
C GLU A 104 -4.57 20.55 -1.28
N GLU A 105 -4.26 20.67 0.01
CA GLU A 105 -2.93 20.33 0.53
C GLU A 105 -2.63 18.83 0.35
N THR A 106 -3.61 17.98 0.63
CA THR A 106 -3.49 16.52 0.47
C THR A 106 -3.26 16.14 -0.99
N GLU A 107 -3.97 16.78 -1.92
CA GLU A 107 -3.78 16.59 -3.37
C GLU A 107 -2.37 16.95 -3.80
N ARG A 108 -1.86 18.10 -3.33
CA ARG A 108 -0.49 18.54 -3.62
C ARG A 108 0.55 17.58 -3.05
N ILE A 109 0.36 17.08 -1.83
CA ILE A 109 1.23 16.04 -1.27
C ILE A 109 1.25 14.81 -2.18
N ALA A 110 0.08 14.36 -2.63
CA ALA A 110 -0.03 13.19 -3.48
C ALA A 110 0.69 13.37 -4.81
N SER A 111 0.43 14.47 -5.52
CA SER A 111 0.93 14.72 -6.87
C SER A 111 2.37 15.23 -6.95
N GLU A 112 2.81 16.03 -5.97
CA GLU A 112 4.13 16.69 -6.00
C GLU A 112 5.21 15.90 -5.24
N LEU A 113 4.82 15.04 -4.28
CA LEU A 113 5.80 14.31 -3.44
C LEU A 113 5.69 12.79 -3.50
N LEU A 114 4.47 12.25 -3.45
CA LEU A 114 4.31 10.81 -3.19
C LEU A 114 4.24 9.96 -4.45
N ALA A 115 3.61 10.46 -5.50
CA ALA A 115 3.44 9.73 -6.75
C ALA A 115 4.28 10.36 -7.87
N ASN A 116 4.88 9.51 -8.69
CA ASN A 116 5.41 9.91 -9.98
C ASN A 116 4.33 9.74 -11.05
N ASP A 117 3.76 10.84 -11.54
CA ASP A 117 2.66 10.86 -12.51
C ASP A 117 2.93 10.12 -13.83
N VAL A 118 4.19 9.94 -14.21
CA VAL A 118 4.58 9.18 -15.41
C VAL A 118 4.31 7.69 -15.24
N ILE A 119 4.57 7.14 -14.05
CA ILE A 119 4.59 5.68 -13.83
C ILE A 119 3.62 5.18 -12.75
N GLU A 120 3.09 6.08 -11.95
CA GLU A 120 2.21 5.82 -10.82
C GLU A 120 0.95 6.67 -10.93
N LYS A 121 -0.09 6.21 -10.23
CA LYS A 121 -1.32 6.92 -9.98
C LYS A 121 -1.63 6.88 -8.50
N TYR A 122 -2.30 7.90 -8.01
CA TYR A 122 -2.77 7.94 -6.63
C TYR A 122 -4.28 8.05 -6.53
N SER A 123 -4.79 7.73 -5.35
CA SER A 123 -6.17 7.98 -4.97
C SER A 123 -6.21 8.49 -3.53
N ILE A 124 -7.15 9.40 -3.25
CA ILE A 124 -7.28 10.04 -1.94
C ILE A 124 -8.62 9.67 -1.35
N LYS A 125 -8.61 9.26 -0.08
CA LYS A 125 -9.80 8.98 0.72
C LYS A 125 -9.76 9.84 1.98
N GLU A 126 -10.88 10.49 2.29
CA GLU A 126 -11.05 11.19 3.55
C GLU A 126 -11.37 10.21 4.67
N GLY A 127 -10.68 10.38 5.81
CA GLY A 127 -10.94 9.61 7.02
C GLY A 127 -12.15 10.17 7.78
N LYS A 128 -12.77 9.33 8.61
CA LYS A 128 -13.79 9.78 9.55
C LYS A 128 -13.07 10.05 10.87
N LYS A 129 -12.91 11.32 11.22
CA LYS A 129 -12.51 11.70 12.58
C LYS A 129 -13.71 11.61 13.53
#